data_AF-A0A659RD77-F1
#
_entry.id   AF-A0A659RD77-F1
#
_cell.length_a   1.000
_cell.length_b   1.000
_cell.length_c   1.000
_cell.angle_alpha   90.00
_cell.angle_beta   90.00
_cell.angle_gamma   90.00
#
_symmetry.space_group_name_H-M   'P 1'
#
loop_
_entity.id
_entity.type
_entity.pdbx_description
1 polymer ?
#
loop_
_entity_poly.entity_id
_entity_poly.type
_entity_poly.pdbx_seq_one_letter_code
_entity_poly.pdbx_strand_id
1 'polypeptide(L)'
;MTRILAAITLPLSIVLTILVTIVCSVPIIIAGMVKLLLPVPGIWRKVSIFCNFMMYCWCAGLAALLRLNPHLQWDIEGLEGLSKKNWYLLICNHRSWADIVVLCVLFRKHIPMNKYFLKQQLAWVPFIGLACWALDMPFMKRYSRSYVLRDPDRRGKDVATTRRGG
;
A
#
# COMPACT_ATOMS: atom_id res chain seq x y z
N MET A 1 28.51 -1.48 -11.33
CA MET A 1 28.76 -0.70 -10.10
C MET A 1 30.05 -1.17 -9.44
N THR A 2 30.94 -0.27 -9.02
CA THR A 2 31.99 -0.62 -8.05
C THR A 2 31.33 -1.07 -6.75
N ARG A 3 31.82 -2.13 -6.10
CA ARG A 3 31.24 -2.68 -4.85
C ARG A 3 31.03 -1.60 -3.77
N ILE A 4 31.87 -0.56 -3.78
CA ILE A 4 31.81 0.60 -2.90
C ILE A 4 30.55 1.44 -3.15
N LEU A 5 30.18 1.69 -4.42
CA LEU A 5 28.97 2.45 -4.72
C LEU A 5 27.74 1.69 -4.23
N ALA A 6 27.70 0.37 -4.40
CA ALA A 6 26.62 -0.49 -3.89
C ALA A 6 26.49 -0.43 -2.37
N ALA A 7 27.63 -0.48 -1.67
CA ALA A 7 27.70 -0.42 -0.22
C ALA A 7 27.20 0.92 0.34
N ILE A 8 27.27 2.01 -0.42
CA ILE A 8 26.77 3.34 -0.02
C ILE A 8 25.31 3.53 -0.44
N THR A 9 24.96 3.16 -1.68
CA THR A 9 23.60 3.36 -2.22
C THR A 9 22.55 2.56 -1.47
N LEU A 10 22.88 1.35 -1.01
CA LEU A 10 21.93 0.48 -0.31
C LEU A 10 21.48 1.07 1.04
N PRO A 11 22.37 1.37 2.02
CA PRO A 11 21.95 1.96 3.28
C PRO A 11 21.29 3.33 3.08
N LEU A 12 21.79 4.14 2.14
CA LEU A 12 21.16 5.42 1.79
C LEU A 12 19.71 5.22 1.31
N SER A 13 19.48 4.26 0.41
CA SER A 13 18.15 3.96 -0.11
C SER A 13 17.21 3.46 0.99
N ILE A 14 17.70 2.65 1.93
CA ILE A 14 16.93 2.17 3.08
C ILE A 14 16.53 3.35 3.98
N VAL A 15 17.48 4.18 4.38
CA VAL A 15 17.23 5.35 5.23
C VAL A 15 16.22 6.29 4.58
N LEU A 16 16.42 6.62 3.29
CA LEU A 16 15.49 7.48 2.56
C LEU A 16 14.11 6.84 2.41
N THR A 17 14.01 5.53 2.21
CA THR A 17 12.73 4.82 2.14
C THR A 17 11.97 4.91 3.46
N ILE A 18 12.67 4.73 4.59
CA ILE A 18 12.09 4.86 5.92
C ILE A 18 11.62 6.30 6.14
N LEU A 19 12.44 7.30 5.83
CA LEU A 19 12.08 8.71 5.96
C LEU A 19 10.86 9.08 5.12
N VAL A 20 10.85 8.72 3.83
CA VAL A 20 9.68 8.95 2.94
C VAL A 20 8.43 8.27 3.50
N THR A 21 8.56 7.06 4.05
CA THR A 21 7.44 6.33 4.64
C THR A 21 6.92 7.04 5.89
N ILE A 22 7.78 7.48 6.80
CA ILE A 22 7.39 8.22 8.01
C ILE A 22 6.73 9.55 7.65
N VAL A 23 7.38 10.35 6.78
CA VAL A 23 6.89 11.67 6.36
C VAL A 23 5.52 11.58 5.70
N CYS A 24 5.24 10.52 4.93
CA CYS A 24 3.94 10.36 4.29
C CYS A 24 2.90 9.73 5.22
N SER A 25 3.29 8.78 6.07
CA SER A 25 2.37 8.06 6.97
C SER A 25 1.87 8.91 8.13
N VAL A 26 2.73 9.75 8.74
CA VAL A 26 2.32 10.58 9.90
C VAL A 26 1.12 11.49 9.57
N PRO A 27 1.12 12.27 8.46
CA PRO A 27 -0.04 13.06 8.07
C PRO A 27 -1.28 12.21 7.76
N ILE A 28 -1.11 11.02 7.17
CA ILE A 28 -2.20 10.09 6.90
C ILE A 28 -2.84 9.61 8.21
N ILE A 29 -2.02 9.28 9.21
CA ILE A 29 -2.48 8.82 10.52
C ILE A 29 -3.27 9.94 11.22
N ILE A 30 -2.74 11.16 11.23
CA ILE A 30 -3.41 12.32 11.81
C ILE A 30 -4.76 12.56 11.11
N ALA A 31 -4.80 12.52 9.77
CA ALA A 31 -6.04 12.66 9.02
C ALA A 31 -7.04 11.52 9.32
N GLY A 32 -6.56 10.28 9.47
CA GLY A 32 -7.36 9.14 9.91
C GLY A 32 -7.95 9.31 11.32
N MET A 33 -7.21 9.91 12.24
CA MET A 33 -7.73 10.26 13.57
C MET A 33 -8.86 11.31 13.48
N VAL A 34 -8.73 12.30 12.59
CA VAL A 34 -9.82 13.27 12.34
C VAL A 34 -11.07 12.58 11.80
N LYS A 35 -10.92 11.59 10.91
CA LYS A 35 -12.04 10.77 10.41
C LYS A 35 -12.78 10.05 11.53
N LEU A 36 -12.06 9.56 12.54
CA LEU A 36 -12.61 8.86 13.71
C LEU A 36 -13.38 9.82 14.65
N LEU A 37 -12.85 11.03 14.86
CA LEU A 37 -13.45 12.01 15.77
C LEU A 37 -14.67 12.72 15.16
N LEU A 38 -14.71 12.90 13.83
CA LEU A 38 -15.75 13.65 13.15
C LEU A 38 -16.46 12.79 12.10
N PRO A 39 -17.59 12.13 12.44
CA PRO A 39 -18.35 11.25 11.55
C PRO A 39 -19.23 12.03 10.56
N VAL A 40 -18.65 13.03 9.89
CA VAL A 40 -19.37 13.87 8.91
C VAL A 40 -18.96 13.45 7.50
N PRO A 41 -19.92 13.05 6.62
CA PRO A 41 -19.60 12.54 5.28
C PRO A 41 -18.73 13.47 4.42
N GLY A 42 -18.94 14.78 4.54
CA GLY A 42 -18.13 15.78 3.83
C GLY A 42 -16.66 15.83 4.29
N ILE A 43 -16.42 15.64 5.59
CA ILE A 43 -15.07 15.59 6.17
C ILE A 43 -14.38 14.29 5.74
N TRP A 44 -15.09 13.17 5.79
CA TRP A 44 -14.57 11.87 5.36
C TRP A 44 -14.09 11.92 3.91
N ARG A 45 -14.88 12.49 2.99
CA ARG A 45 -14.46 12.63 1.59
C ARG A 45 -13.19 13.47 1.44
N LYS A 46 -13.08 14.59 2.16
CA LYS A 46 -11.88 15.44 2.13
C LYS A 46 -10.66 14.72 2.69
N VAL A 47 -10.82 14.01 3.81
CA VAL A 47 -9.77 13.18 4.42
C VAL A 47 -9.34 12.09 3.45
N SER A 48 -10.26 11.34 2.83
CA SER A 48 -9.91 10.29 1.87
C SER A 48 -9.16 10.83 0.65
N ILE A 49 -9.54 12.00 0.13
CA ILE A 49 -8.80 12.68 -0.95
C ILE A 49 -7.38 13.02 -0.50
N PHE A 50 -7.23 13.59 0.69
CA PHE A 50 -5.92 13.92 1.26
C PHE A 50 -5.05 12.68 1.49
N CYS A 51 -5.60 11.62 2.10
CA CYS A 51 -4.89 10.36 2.31
C CYS A 51 -4.43 9.74 0.99
N ASN A 52 -5.28 9.73 -0.04
CA ASN A 52 -4.91 9.25 -1.37
C ASN A 52 -3.82 10.12 -2.02
N PHE A 53 -3.84 11.44 -1.81
CA PHE A 53 -2.78 12.33 -2.26
C PHE A 53 -1.45 12.05 -1.54
N MET A 54 -1.46 11.89 -0.22
CA MET A 54 -0.26 11.52 0.54
C MET A 54 0.29 10.15 0.13
N MET A 55 -0.58 9.19 -0.16
CA MET A 55 -0.17 7.90 -0.73
C MET A 55 0.45 8.06 -2.12
N TYR A 56 -0.01 9.02 -2.93
CA TYR A 56 0.62 9.35 -4.21
C TYR A 56 2.02 9.96 -4.01
N CYS A 57 2.17 10.87 -3.04
CA CYS A 57 3.48 11.43 -2.67
C CYS A 57 4.45 10.33 -2.23
N TRP A 58 3.99 9.37 -1.42
CA TRP A 58 4.78 8.20 -1.03
C TRP A 58 5.21 7.37 -2.25
N CYS A 59 4.29 7.06 -3.17
CA CYS A 59 4.61 6.33 -4.40
C CYS A 59 5.58 7.11 -5.29
N ALA A 60 5.46 8.43 -5.37
CA ALA A 60 6.37 9.29 -6.13
C ALA A 60 7.77 9.30 -5.51
N GLY A 61 7.87 9.36 -4.17
CA GLY A 61 9.13 9.25 -3.44
C GLY A 61 9.81 7.90 -3.66
N LEU A 62 9.06 6.79 -3.55
CA LEU A 62 9.58 5.46 -3.87
C LEU A 62 10.05 5.35 -5.32
N ALA A 63 9.31 5.94 -6.27
CA ALA A 63 9.71 5.97 -7.67
C ALA A 63 11.03 6.73 -7.87
N ALA A 64 11.26 7.81 -7.12
CA ALA A 64 12.52 8.54 -7.15
C ALA A 64 13.66 7.71 -6.55
N LEU A 65 13.41 6.99 -5.45
CA LEU A 65 14.41 6.11 -4.82
C LEU A 65 14.79 4.92 -5.69
N LEU A 66 13.85 4.35 -6.44
CA LEU A 66 14.16 3.26 -7.38
C LEU A 66 15.13 3.69 -8.49
N ARG A 67 15.21 4.99 -8.82
CA ARG A 67 16.21 5.52 -9.77
C ARG A 67 17.63 5.49 -9.22
N LEU A 68 17.83 5.33 -7.91
CA LEU A 68 19.15 5.14 -7.31
C LEU A 68 19.75 3.77 -7.67
N ASN A 69 18.94 2.85 -8.19
CA ASN A 69 19.42 1.58 -8.72
C ASN A 69 19.57 1.66 -10.24
N PRO A 70 20.78 1.89 -10.78
CA PRO A 70 20.99 2.04 -12.22
C PRO A 70 20.82 0.73 -13.01
N HIS A 71 20.75 -0.41 -12.32
CA HIS A 71 20.55 -1.72 -12.94
C HIS A 71 19.07 -2.12 -13.03
N LEU A 72 18.16 -1.33 -12.45
CA LEU A 72 16.73 -1.58 -12.54
C LEU A 72 16.26 -1.28 -13.97
N GLN A 73 16.03 -2.35 -14.73
CA GLN A 73 15.40 -2.28 -16.05
C GLN A 73 13.91 -2.56 -15.91
N TRP A 74 13.10 -1.72 -16.56
CA TRP A 74 11.66 -1.90 -16.62
C TRP A 74 11.29 -2.47 -17.98
N ASP A 75 10.70 -3.65 -17.97
CA ASP A 75 10.06 -4.25 -19.13
C ASP A 75 8.56 -4.32 -18.83
N ILE A 76 7.78 -3.48 -19.51
CA ILE A 76 6.38 -3.23 -19.20
C ILE A 76 5.59 -3.12 -20.50
N GLU A 77 4.52 -3.89 -20.60
CA GLU A 77 3.57 -3.85 -21.72
C GLU A 77 2.15 -3.61 -21.19
N GLY A 78 1.29 -2.98 -22.01
CA GLY A 78 -0.15 -2.88 -21.74
C GLY A 78 -0.55 -1.82 -20.70
N LEU A 79 0.20 -0.73 -20.59
CA LEU A 79 -0.20 0.42 -19.76
C LEU A 79 -1.16 1.38 -20.49
N GLU A 80 -1.33 1.20 -21.80
CA GLU A 80 -2.19 2.01 -22.65
C GLU A 80 -3.67 1.80 -22.29
N GLY A 81 -4.48 2.85 -22.42
CA GLY A 81 -5.93 2.79 -22.18
C GLY A 81 -6.35 2.74 -20.70
N LEU A 82 -5.40 2.61 -19.76
CA LEU A 82 -5.69 2.72 -18.33
C LEU A 82 -6.07 4.16 -17.96
N SER A 83 -7.08 4.27 -17.09
CA SER A 83 -7.67 5.54 -16.67
C SER A 83 -7.96 5.56 -15.18
N LYS A 84 -7.61 6.67 -14.52
CA LYS A 84 -7.93 6.94 -13.11
C LYS A 84 -9.42 7.08 -12.79
N LYS A 85 -10.30 7.05 -13.80
CA LYS A 85 -11.76 7.15 -13.61
C LYS A 85 -12.46 5.81 -13.47
N ASN A 86 -11.79 4.71 -13.82
CA ASN A 86 -12.38 3.37 -13.80
C ASN A 86 -11.89 2.57 -12.58
N TRP A 87 -12.62 1.51 -12.23
CA TRP A 87 -12.25 0.56 -11.18
C TRP A 87 -11.53 -0.64 -11.79
N TYR A 88 -10.45 -1.09 -11.13
CA TYR A 88 -9.64 -2.22 -11.57
C TYR A 88 -9.41 -3.19 -10.42
N LEU A 89 -9.39 -4.49 -10.74
CA LEU A 89 -8.91 -5.53 -9.82
C LEU A 89 -7.52 -5.97 -10.29
N LEU A 90 -6.51 -5.69 -9.47
CA LEU A 90 -5.13 -6.05 -9.78
C LEU A 90 -4.84 -7.45 -9.26
N ILE A 91 -4.42 -8.33 -10.15
CA ILE A 91 -4.02 -9.70 -9.84
C ILE A 91 -2.60 -9.88 -10.34
N CYS A 92 -1.69 -10.28 -9.46
CA CYS A 92 -0.30 -10.56 -9.79
C CYS A 92 0.14 -11.87 -9.13
N ASN A 93 1.22 -12.46 -9.64
CA ASN A 93 1.99 -13.42 -8.89
C ASN A 93 2.64 -12.72 -7.68
N HIS A 94 2.83 -13.45 -6.57
CA HIS A 94 3.55 -12.92 -5.42
C HIS A 94 4.95 -13.53 -5.38
N ARG A 95 5.97 -12.72 -5.69
CA ARG A 95 7.37 -13.13 -5.75
C ARG A 95 8.16 -12.58 -4.58
N SER A 96 7.83 -11.38 -4.13
CA SER A 96 8.60 -10.71 -3.10
C SER A 96 7.81 -9.63 -2.38
N TRP A 97 8.36 -9.10 -1.29
CA TRP A 97 7.78 -7.92 -0.65
C TRP A 97 7.87 -6.66 -1.52
N ALA A 98 8.79 -6.65 -2.50
CA ALA A 98 8.94 -5.52 -3.43
C ALA A 98 7.74 -5.39 -4.38
N ASP A 99 6.90 -6.42 -4.52
CA ASP A 99 5.75 -6.41 -5.43
C ASP A 99 4.80 -5.23 -5.13
N ILE A 100 4.55 -4.91 -3.86
CA ILE A 100 3.70 -3.76 -3.48
C ILE A 100 4.35 -2.44 -3.93
N VAL A 101 5.67 -2.29 -3.74
CA VAL A 101 6.42 -1.10 -4.14
C VAL A 101 6.38 -0.94 -5.66
N VAL A 102 6.65 -2.03 -6.39
CA VAL A 102 6.61 -2.07 -7.85
C VAL A 102 5.23 -1.71 -8.38
N LEU A 103 4.18 -2.37 -7.90
CA LEU A 103 2.81 -2.10 -8.34
C LEU A 103 2.39 -0.67 -8.00
N CYS A 104 2.67 -0.19 -6.79
CA CYS A 104 2.40 1.19 -6.40
C CYS A 104 3.09 2.18 -7.34
N VAL A 105 4.39 2.00 -7.59
CA VAL A 105 5.17 2.91 -8.43
C VAL A 105 4.67 2.86 -9.86
N LEU A 106 4.52 1.67 -10.44
CA LEU A 106 4.13 1.49 -11.83
C LEU A 106 2.77 2.12 -12.12
N PHE A 107 1.77 1.82 -11.28
CA PHE A 107 0.39 2.15 -11.55
C PHE A 107 -0.06 3.53 -11.04
N ARG A 108 0.76 4.25 -10.25
CA ARG A 108 0.41 5.55 -9.62
C ARG A 108 -0.16 6.61 -10.56
N LYS A 109 0.19 6.56 -11.85
CA LYS A 109 -0.25 7.51 -12.88
C LYS A 109 -1.35 6.97 -13.80
N HIS A 110 -1.59 5.65 -13.78
CA HIS A 110 -2.43 4.97 -14.78
C HIS A 110 -3.82 4.62 -14.23
N ILE A 111 -3.92 4.26 -12.96
CA ILE A 111 -5.18 3.82 -12.32
C ILE A 111 -5.41 4.57 -11.00
N PRO A 112 -6.62 4.48 -10.40
CA PRO A 112 -6.85 4.99 -9.06
C PRO A 112 -5.86 4.39 -8.06
N MET A 113 -5.68 5.07 -6.92
CA MET A 113 -4.71 4.64 -5.92
C MET A 113 -4.97 3.20 -5.46
N ASN A 114 -3.95 2.34 -5.57
CA ASN A 114 -4.05 0.93 -5.27
C ASN A 114 -4.46 0.72 -3.80
N LYS A 115 -5.43 -0.16 -3.55
CA LYS A 115 -5.75 -0.68 -2.24
C LYS A 115 -5.37 -2.15 -2.21
N TYR A 116 -4.76 -2.59 -1.11
CA TYR A 116 -4.23 -3.94 -0.97
C TYR A 116 -4.99 -4.70 0.11
N PHE A 117 -5.11 -6.01 -0.08
CA PHE A 117 -5.50 -6.92 0.98
C PHE A 117 -4.28 -7.25 1.81
N LEU A 118 -4.21 -6.68 3.02
CA LEU A 118 -3.02 -6.76 3.87
C LEU A 118 -3.16 -7.91 4.86
N LYS A 119 -2.06 -8.55 5.23
CA LYS A 119 -2.07 -9.52 6.34
C LYS A 119 -2.32 -8.80 7.66
N GLN A 120 -3.08 -9.40 8.57
CA GLN A 120 -3.33 -8.83 9.89
C GLN A 120 -2.04 -8.49 10.68
N GLN A 121 -0.97 -9.28 10.50
CA GLN A 121 0.33 -8.99 11.13
C GLN A 121 0.89 -7.61 10.75
N LEU A 122 0.57 -7.10 9.55
CA LEU A 122 1.06 -5.81 9.07
C LEU A 122 0.40 -4.63 9.80
N ALA A 123 -0.75 -4.85 10.45
CA ALA A 123 -1.40 -3.84 11.28
C ALA A 123 -0.53 -3.41 12.49
N TRP A 124 0.39 -4.29 12.92
CA TRP A 124 1.27 -4.04 14.06
C TRP A 124 2.59 -3.35 13.68
N VAL A 125 2.86 -3.18 12.38
CA VAL A 125 4.07 -2.49 11.94
C VAL A 125 3.91 -0.99 12.18
N PRO A 126 4.84 -0.36 12.94
CA PRO A 126 4.77 1.07 13.24
C PRO A 126 4.61 1.90 11.97
N PHE A 127 3.77 2.94 12.06
CA PHE A 127 3.39 3.85 10.98
C PHE A 127 2.59 3.21 9.82
N ILE A 128 3.04 2.07 9.30
CA ILE A 128 2.41 1.39 8.16
C ILE A 128 1.02 0.90 8.50
N GLY A 129 0.85 0.18 9.63
CA GLY A 129 -0.45 -0.39 10.01
C GLY A 129 -1.54 0.66 10.16
N LEU A 130 -1.23 1.75 10.89
CA LEU A 130 -2.15 2.87 11.11
C LEU A 130 -2.43 3.66 9.83
N ALA A 131 -1.42 3.89 8.99
CA ALA A 131 -1.62 4.58 7.72
C ALA A 131 -2.50 3.76 6.77
N CYS A 132 -2.30 2.44 6.70
CA CYS A 132 -3.14 1.53 5.92
C CYS A 132 -4.58 1.50 6.43
N TRP A 133 -4.78 1.52 7.75
CA TRP A 133 -6.11 1.65 8.34
C TRP A 133 -6.79 2.97 7.96
N ALA A 134 -6.08 4.11 8.07
CA ALA A 134 -6.59 5.42 7.67
C ALA A 134 -6.86 5.56 6.17
N LEU A 135 -6.24 4.70 5.36
CA LEU A 135 -6.49 4.56 3.92
C LEU A 135 -7.63 3.58 3.60
N ASP A 136 -8.36 3.08 4.59
CA ASP A 136 -9.45 2.12 4.42
C ASP A 136 -9.01 0.80 3.75
N MET A 137 -7.77 0.35 4.02
CA MET A 137 -7.27 -0.93 3.49
C MET A 137 -7.74 -2.11 4.36
N PRO A 138 -8.28 -3.19 3.76
CA PRO A 138 -8.74 -4.35 4.51
C PRO A 138 -7.58 -5.22 5.01
N PHE A 139 -7.61 -5.57 6.30
CA PHE A 139 -6.71 -6.54 6.91
C PHE A 139 -7.35 -7.94 6.98
N MET A 140 -6.70 -8.91 6.35
CA MET A 140 -7.16 -10.29 6.20
C MET A 140 -6.46 -11.21 7.19
N LYS A 141 -7.23 -12.15 7.76
CA LYS A 141 -6.71 -13.24 8.60
C LYS A 141 -6.51 -14.47 7.72
N ARG A 142 -5.28 -14.94 7.58
CA ARG A 142 -5.01 -16.19 6.87
C ARG A 142 -5.19 -17.36 7.85
N TYR A 143 -6.33 -18.05 7.77
CA TYR A 143 -6.54 -19.28 8.52
C TYR A 143 -5.80 -20.44 7.85
N SER A 144 -5.08 -21.27 8.61
CA SER A 144 -4.40 -22.45 8.07
C SER A 144 -5.43 -23.50 7.64
N ARG A 145 -5.11 -24.29 6.61
CA ARG A 145 -6.03 -25.32 6.07
C ARG A 145 -6.45 -26.32 7.16
N SER A 146 -5.55 -26.68 8.07
CA SER A 146 -5.82 -27.55 9.24
C SER A 146 -6.76 -26.91 10.27
N TYR A 147 -6.69 -25.59 10.45
CA TYR A 147 -7.58 -24.86 11.34
C TYR A 147 -8.99 -24.70 10.75
N VAL A 148 -9.08 -24.47 9.44
CA VAL A 148 -10.35 -24.37 8.70
C VAL A 148 -11.11 -25.70 8.64
N LEU A 149 -10.39 -26.83 8.65
CA LEU A 149 -10.99 -28.17 8.69
C LEU A 149 -11.51 -28.57 10.07
N ARG A 150 -11.00 -27.95 11.16
CA ARG A 150 -11.44 -28.20 12.54
C ARG A 150 -12.68 -27.40 12.95
N ASP A 151 -12.97 -26.29 12.28
CA ASP A 151 -14.11 -25.41 12.58
C ASP A 151 -14.71 -24.86 11.26
N PRO A 152 -15.65 -25.60 10.63
CA PRO A 152 -16.22 -25.26 9.32
C PRO A 152 -16.95 -23.91 9.29
N ASP A 153 -17.49 -23.46 10.43
CA ASP A 153 -18.27 -22.21 10.59
C ASP A 153 -17.41 -20.94 10.45
N ARG A 154 -16.08 -21.08 10.34
CA ARG A 154 -15.16 -19.96 10.07
C ARG A 154 -14.81 -19.82 8.59
N ARG A 155 -15.24 -20.75 7.71
CA ARG A 155 -15.14 -20.55 6.25
C ARG A 155 -16.04 -19.38 5.83
N GLY A 156 -15.46 -18.37 5.17
CA GLY A 156 -16.21 -17.24 4.62
C GLY A 156 -16.23 -15.95 5.44
N LYS A 157 -15.68 -15.92 6.67
CA LYS A 157 -15.58 -14.67 7.47
C LYS A 157 -14.66 -13.61 6.83
N ASP A 158 -13.73 -14.05 5.98
CA ASP A 158 -12.86 -13.18 5.19
C ASP A 158 -13.67 -12.31 4.21
N VAL A 159 -14.72 -12.86 3.58
CA VAL A 159 -15.63 -12.12 2.67
C VAL A 159 -16.51 -11.14 3.44
N ALA A 160 -16.93 -11.49 4.66
CA ALA A 160 -17.71 -10.60 5.52
C ALA A 160 -16.90 -9.38 6.01
N THR A 161 -15.58 -9.52 6.17
CA THR A 161 -14.69 -8.41 6.55
C THR A 161 -14.57 -7.41 5.38
N THR A 162 -14.49 -7.91 4.14
CA THR A 162 -14.50 -7.07 2.93
C THR A 162 -15.81 -6.30 2.76
N ARG A 163 -16.96 -6.87 3.14
CA ARG A 163 -18.29 -6.24 2.98
C ARG A 163 -18.59 -5.15 4.02
N ARG A 164 -17.84 -5.07 5.13
CA ARG A 164 -18.04 -4.07 6.20
C ARG A 164 -17.13 -2.83 6.09
N GLY A 165 -16.13 -2.86 5.20
CA GLY A 165 -15.16 -1.77 5.02
C GLY A 165 -15.41 -0.87 3.79
N GLY A 166 -16.58 -0.98 3.17
CA GLY A 166 -17.02 -0.16 2.03
C GLY A 166 -18.00 0.92 2.46
#